data_AF-A0A5C4XBK7-F1
#
_entry.id   AF-A0A5C4XBK7-F1
#
_cell.length_a   1.000
_cell.length_b   1.000
_cell.length_c   1.000
_cell.angle_alpha   90.00
_cell.angle_beta   90.00
_cell.angle_gamma   90.00
#
_symmetry.space_group_name_H-M   'P 1'
#
loop_
_entity.id
_entity.type
_entity.pdbx_description
1 polymer ?
#
loop_
_entity_poly.entity_id
_entity_poly.type
_entity_poly.pdbx_seq_one_letter_code
_entity_poly.pdbx_strand_id
1 'polypeptide(L)'
;MLGLGKSAGALDILAAISRSQAVIEFDLGGNILNANPNFCEALGYSLQEIKGKHHRIFCDADYAASAEYKVFWANLAAGSFDAREYKRITKSGREIWIQASYNPVSRGGKPYKVIKIATDITAAKIKAVEDASKLSAISRSQAVIEFAPDGTILEANENFCAGLGYDLSEIKGKHHRMFCEPGYAASREYAEFWPRLANGEFIADEFVRYGKGGKEIWIQAAYNPIVDLHGKVSKVVKFATDVTPRMSAIGLLGSGLRDLADGKLDQSIDTRFVPSMESTRQDFNSVAAKLRDAMKLVAQNASGIASASSEIRDASQELAKRTEQQAASLEEAAAALEEITRTVSDSSNRAEEAGRLVTSTRQNAEQSGLVVQQAISAMDEIAKSSNEITNIIGVIDDIAFQTNLLALNAGVEAARAGEAGKGFAVVAQEVRELAQRSAKAAKEIKTLINTSSHQVSGGVELVGRTGNSLRDILGQVASIHENVSAIVEASREQASSLREISQAVNHMDQATQQNAAMVEETTAASHSLASEAESLRGLLMQFDIGAEAAAMSRPTTQTAYANTASLRMAHANLKQAAGWQDF
;
A
#
# COMPACT_ATOMS: atom_id res chain seq x y z
N MET A 1 -128.35 10.19 25.34
CA MET A 1 -126.96 9.97 25.81
C MET A 1 -126.31 8.91 24.94
N LEU A 2 -124.98 8.99 24.75
CA LEU A 2 -124.07 8.07 24.04
C LEU A 2 -123.88 8.34 22.53
N GLY A 3 -122.91 9.20 22.21
CA GLY A 3 -122.39 9.36 20.83
C GLY A 3 -121.24 10.36 20.67
N LEU A 4 -121.18 11.42 21.50
CA LEU A 4 -120.24 12.53 21.32
C LEU A 4 -118.82 12.33 21.92
N GLY A 5 -118.59 11.28 22.72
CA GLY A 5 -117.30 11.06 23.39
C GLY A 5 -116.22 10.33 22.58
N LYS A 6 -116.60 9.51 21.58
CA LYS A 6 -115.63 8.72 20.77
C LYS A 6 -114.89 9.55 19.71
N SER A 7 -115.46 10.67 19.26
CA SER A 7 -114.84 11.54 18.25
C SER A 7 -113.78 12.48 18.84
N ALA A 8 -113.93 12.90 20.10
CA ALA A 8 -112.96 13.79 20.77
C ALA A 8 -111.59 13.12 20.94
N GLY A 9 -111.53 11.89 21.44
CA GLY A 9 -110.26 11.17 21.62
C GLY A 9 -109.50 10.87 20.32
N ALA A 10 -110.20 10.66 19.20
CA ALA A 10 -109.55 10.45 17.90
C ALA A 10 -108.89 11.73 17.35
N LEU A 11 -109.51 12.89 17.61
CA LEU A 11 -108.94 14.20 17.24
C LEU A 11 -107.72 14.54 18.08
N ASP A 12 -107.74 14.24 19.39
CA ASP A 12 -106.61 14.48 20.29
C ASP A 12 -105.39 13.60 19.95
N ILE A 13 -105.60 12.33 19.59
CA ILE A 13 -104.53 11.43 19.11
C ILE A 13 -103.93 11.94 17.80
N LEU A 14 -104.78 12.33 16.84
CA LEU A 14 -104.30 12.85 15.56
C LEU A 14 -103.53 14.18 15.76
N ALA A 15 -103.99 15.04 16.67
CA ALA A 15 -103.28 16.25 17.04
C ALA A 15 -101.91 15.94 17.68
N ALA A 16 -101.83 14.94 18.55
CA ALA A 16 -100.57 14.51 19.16
C ALA A 16 -99.57 14.00 18.11
N ILE A 17 -99.99 13.15 17.18
CA ILE A 17 -99.15 12.67 16.07
C ILE A 17 -98.73 13.85 15.17
N SER A 18 -99.67 14.73 14.84
CA SER A 18 -99.44 15.88 13.96
C SER A 18 -98.43 16.88 14.54
N ARG A 19 -98.25 16.94 15.86
CA ARG A 19 -97.21 17.78 16.48
C ARG A 19 -95.79 17.30 16.20
N SER A 20 -95.56 15.99 16.17
CA SER A 20 -94.21 15.41 16.06
C SER A 20 -93.88 14.80 14.72
N GLN A 21 -94.87 14.53 13.86
CA GLN A 21 -94.68 13.82 12.59
C GLN A 21 -95.19 14.63 11.42
N ALA A 22 -94.66 14.38 10.23
CA ALA A 22 -95.21 14.91 8.98
C ALA A 22 -96.44 14.10 8.59
N VAL A 23 -97.60 14.74 8.49
CA VAL A 23 -98.89 14.10 8.20
C VAL A 23 -99.53 14.74 6.96
N ILE A 24 -99.96 13.90 6.03
CA ILE A 24 -100.70 14.33 4.83
C ILE A 24 -101.84 13.35 4.54
N GLU A 25 -102.95 13.90 4.09
CA GLU A 25 -104.16 13.17 3.74
C GLU A 25 -104.41 13.24 2.24
N PHE A 26 -104.83 12.11 1.66
CA PHE A 26 -105.20 11.99 0.26
C PHE A 26 -106.59 11.38 0.11
N ASP A 27 -107.27 11.66 -1.00
CA ASP A 27 -108.38 10.83 -1.45
C ASP A 27 -107.85 9.47 -1.97
N LEU A 28 -108.75 8.55 -2.33
CA LEU A 28 -108.36 7.24 -2.85
C LEU A 28 -107.70 7.30 -4.24
N GLY A 29 -107.85 8.42 -4.96
CA GLY A 29 -107.18 8.68 -6.24
C GLY A 29 -105.78 9.28 -6.08
N GLY A 30 -105.35 9.57 -4.85
CA GLY A 30 -104.06 10.16 -4.53
C GLY A 30 -103.99 11.68 -4.65
N ASN A 31 -105.13 12.38 -4.70
CA ASN A 31 -105.18 13.84 -4.62
C ASN A 31 -105.13 14.31 -3.17
N ILE A 32 -104.38 15.38 -2.92
CA ILE A 32 -104.08 15.88 -1.58
C ILE A 32 -105.29 16.60 -1.01
N LEU A 33 -105.81 16.11 0.11
CA LEU A 33 -106.93 16.70 0.84
C LEU A 33 -106.47 17.73 1.86
N ASN A 34 -105.44 17.38 2.63
CA ASN A 34 -104.90 18.22 3.70
C ASN A 34 -103.46 17.79 4.02
N ALA A 35 -102.65 18.68 4.60
CA ALA A 35 -101.31 18.37 5.11
C ALA A 35 -101.00 19.26 6.32
N ASN A 36 -100.26 18.74 7.29
CA ASN A 36 -99.86 19.50 8.46
C ASN A 36 -98.58 20.34 8.19
N PRO A 37 -98.26 21.31 9.06
CA PRO A 37 -97.07 22.15 8.90
C PRO A 37 -95.77 21.35 8.78
N ASN A 38 -95.59 20.28 9.56
CA ASN A 38 -94.39 19.44 9.50
C ASN A 38 -94.17 18.81 8.12
N PHE A 39 -95.23 18.35 7.45
CA PHE A 39 -95.13 17.83 6.08
C PHE A 39 -94.79 18.92 5.07
N CYS A 40 -95.46 20.06 5.20
CA CYS A 40 -95.23 21.25 4.38
C CYS A 40 -93.79 21.74 4.49
N GLU A 41 -93.26 21.83 5.70
CA GLU A 41 -91.88 22.25 5.99
C GLU A 41 -90.86 21.25 5.41
N ALA A 42 -91.02 19.95 5.69
CA ALA A 42 -90.10 18.92 5.21
C ALA A 42 -89.96 18.91 3.68
N LEU A 43 -91.04 19.17 2.94
CA LEU A 43 -91.01 19.20 1.47
C LEU A 43 -90.87 20.60 0.87
N GLY A 44 -90.91 21.65 1.68
CA GLY A 44 -90.78 23.04 1.26
C GLY A 44 -92.00 23.61 0.51
N TYR A 45 -93.20 23.04 0.72
CA TYR A 45 -94.44 23.52 0.10
C TYR A 45 -95.40 24.10 1.15
N SER A 46 -96.17 25.13 0.80
CA SER A 46 -97.35 25.49 1.60
C SER A 46 -98.54 24.57 1.28
N LEU A 47 -99.48 24.42 2.23
CA LEU A 47 -100.68 23.61 2.00
C LEU A 47 -101.49 24.09 0.79
N GLN A 48 -101.58 25.41 0.58
CA GLN A 48 -102.30 26.00 -0.56
C GLN A 48 -101.70 25.59 -1.91
N GLU A 49 -100.38 25.38 -1.97
CA GLU A 49 -99.68 25.00 -3.20
C GLU A 49 -99.88 23.54 -3.59
N ILE A 50 -100.23 22.67 -2.62
CA ILE A 50 -100.30 21.22 -2.83
C ILE A 50 -101.72 20.67 -2.72
N LYS A 51 -102.63 21.34 -2.01
CA LYS A 51 -104.02 20.89 -1.87
C LYS A 51 -104.69 20.78 -3.23
N GLY A 52 -105.34 19.65 -3.49
CA GLY A 52 -105.96 19.31 -4.77
C GLY A 52 -105.00 18.78 -5.83
N LYS A 53 -103.67 18.89 -5.66
CA LYS A 53 -102.71 18.24 -6.55
C LYS A 53 -102.56 16.77 -6.20
N HIS A 54 -102.09 15.97 -7.17
CA HIS A 54 -101.84 14.56 -6.95
C HIS A 54 -100.47 14.33 -6.30
N HIS A 55 -100.39 13.37 -5.37
CA HIS A 55 -99.17 12.91 -4.68
C HIS A 55 -97.91 12.77 -5.55
N ARG A 56 -98.06 12.50 -6.86
CA ARG A 56 -96.95 12.32 -7.80
C ARG A 56 -96.00 13.52 -7.86
N ILE A 57 -96.46 14.72 -7.48
CA ILE A 57 -95.61 15.92 -7.42
C ILE A 57 -94.43 15.79 -6.45
N PHE A 58 -94.50 14.86 -5.47
CA PHE A 58 -93.42 14.60 -4.52
C PHE A 58 -92.52 13.44 -4.94
N CYS A 59 -92.79 12.81 -6.08
CA CYS A 59 -92.11 11.60 -6.54
C CYS A 59 -91.13 11.94 -7.67
N ASP A 60 -90.13 11.09 -7.83
CA ASP A 60 -89.34 11.06 -9.05
C ASP A 60 -90.24 10.76 -10.27
N ALA A 61 -89.94 11.36 -11.42
CA ALA A 61 -90.79 11.31 -12.61
C ALA A 61 -90.91 9.88 -13.17
N ASP A 62 -89.82 9.11 -13.16
CA ASP A 62 -89.80 7.74 -13.66
C ASP A 62 -90.61 6.82 -12.75
N TYR A 63 -90.47 6.99 -11.43
CA TYR A 63 -91.28 6.25 -10.46
C TYR A 63 -92.76 6.60 -10.59
N ALA A 64 -93.12 7.88 -10.75
CA ALA A 64 -94.52 8.29 -10.88
C ALA A 64 -95.21 7.74 -12.16
N ALA A 65 -94.43 7.45 -13.21
CA ALA A 65 -94.93 6.85 -14.45
C ALA A 65 -95.03 5.32 -14.39
N SER A 66 -94.45 4.68 -13.37
CA SER A 66 -94.24 3.24 -13.30
C SER A 66 -95.52 2.44 -13.01
N ALA A 67 -95.50 1.14 -13.32
CA ALA A 67 -96.60 0.23 -13.00
C ALA A 67 -96.73 0.04 -11.47
N GLU A 68 -95.61 0.03 -10.75
CA GLU A 68 -95.54 -0.09 -9.30
C GLU A 68 -96.24 1.07 -8.60
N TYR A 69 -96.12 2.29 -9.12
CA TYR A 69 -96.81 3.46 -8.57
C TYR A 69 -98.34 3.37 -8.74
N LYS A 70 -98.81 2.82 -9.86
CA LYS A 70 -100.25 2.57 -10.10
C LYS A 70 -100.77 1.49 -9.15
N VAL A 71 -100.04 0.39 -9.00
CA VAL A 71 -100.38 -0.70 -8.06
C VAL A 71 -100.38 -0.20 -6.62
N PHE A 72 -99.43 0.65 -6.23
CA PHE A 72 -99.37 1.25 -4.91
C PHE A 72 -100.68 1.98 -4.53
N TRP A 73 -101.20 2.85 -5.42
CA TRP A 73 -102.48 3.53 -5.16
C TRP A 73 -103.69 2.59 -5.23
N ALA A 74 -103.68 1.59 -6.12
CA ALA A 74 -104.73 0.58 -6.19
C ALA A 74 -104.82 -0.24 -4.88
N ASN A 75 -103.68 -0.61 -4.30
CA ASN A 75 -103.62 -1.33 -3.02
C ASN A 75 -104.13 -0.47 -1.86
N LEU A 76 -103.76 0.81 -1.81
CA LEU A 76 -104.28 1.74 -0.81
C LEU A 76 -105.81 1.94 -0.95
N ALA A 77 -106.31 2.04 -2.19
CA ALA A 77 -107.74 2.14 -2.45
C ALA A 77 -108.51 0.86 -2.06
N ALA A 78 -107.87 -0.31 -2.16
CA ALA A 78 -108.41 -1.59 -1.70
C ALA A 78 -108.34 -1.77 -0.16
N GLY A 79 -107.69 -0.85 0.56
CA GLY A 79 -107.62 -0.83 2.02
C GLY A 79 -106.31 -1.36 2.62
N SER A 80 -105.34 -1.79 1.80
CA SER A 80 -104.02 -2.24 2.26
C SER A 80 -103.12 -1.05 2.56
N PHE A 81 -102.44 -1.04 3.71
CA PHE A 81 -101.42 -0.02 4.03
C PHE A 81 -100.05 -0.37 3.40
N ASP A 82 -99.18 0.62 3.23
CA ASP A 82 -97.78 0.43 2.78
C ASP A 82 -96.84 1.23 3.70
N ALA A 83 -95.79 0.58 4.21
CA ALA A 83 -94.82 1.23 5.10
C ALA A 83 -93.39 0.80 4.77
N ARG A 84 -92.53 1.79 4.45
CA ARG A 84 -91.10 1.60 4.12
C ARG A 84 -90.38 2.96 4.08
N GLU A 85 -89.11 2.93 3.71
CA GLU A 85 -88.37 4.13 3.32
C GLU A 85 -88.70 4.52 1.88
N TYR A 86 -88.87 5.82 1.64
CA TYR A 86 -89.15 6.35 0.32
C TYR A 86 -88.26 7.54 0.03
N LYS A 87 -87.73 7.58 -1.19
CA LYS A 87 -87.19 8.79 -1.77
C LYS A 87 -88.32 9.67 -2.28
N ARG A 88 -88.29 10.95 -1.93
CA ARG A 88 -89.20 12.00 -2.42
C ARG A 88 -88.39 13.20 -2.89
N ILE A 89 -89.04 14.05 -3.67
CA ILE A 89 -88.47 15.27 -4.22
C ILE A 89 -89.19 16.46 -3.57
N THR A 90 -88.40 17.35 -2.98
CA THR A 90 -88.86 18.61 -2.37
C THR A 90 -89.18 19.65 -3.45
N LYS A 91 -89.82 20.77 -3.09
CA LYS A 91 -90.12 21.88 -4.01
C LYS A 91 -88.88 22.41 -4.73
N SER A 92 -87.72 22.39 -4.08
CA SER A 92 -86.46 22.87 -4.65
C SER A 92 -85.77 21.84 -5.56
N GLY A 93 -86.36 20.67 -5.79
CA GLY A 93 -85.76 19.58 -6.55
C GLY A 93 -84.75 18.73 -5.77
N ARG A 94 -84.54 18.98 -4.46
CA ARG A 94 -83.67 18.13 -3.64
C ARG A 94 -84.34 16.83 -3.25
N GLU A 95 -83.55 15.77 -3.17
CA GLU A 95 -83.96 14.48 -2.64
C GLU A 95 -84.14 14.55 -1.11
N ILE A 96 -85.23 13.97 -0.62
CA ILE A 96 -85.47 13.72 0.79
C ILE A 96 -85.82 12.24 0.96
N TRP A 97 -85.19 11.59 1.93
CA TRP A 97 -85.53 10.22 2.33
C TRP A 97 -86.44 10.27 3.53
N ILE A 98 -87.59 9.62 3.42
CA ILE A 98 -88.57 9.56 4.49
C ILE A 98 -88.85 8.12 4.88
N GLN A 99 -88.97 7.84 6.17
CA GLN A 99 -89.63 6.64 6.64
C GLN A 99 -91.12 6.97 6.78
N ALA A 100 -91.98 6.31 6.01
CA ALA A 100 -93.41 6.64 6.00
C ALA A 100 -94.30 5.41 6.04
N SER A 101 -95.52 5.60 6.56
CA SER A 101 -96.62 4.66 6.44
C SER A 101 -97.80 5.37 5.78
N TYR A 102 -98.37 4.77 4.74
CA TYR A 102 -99.58 5.21 4.05
C TYR A 102 -100.73 4.31 4.48
N ASN A 103 -101.70 4.89 5.20
CA ASN A 103 -102.71 4.14 5.94
C ASN A 103 -104.12 4.51 5.44
N PRO A 104 -104.84 3.60 4.74
CA PRO A 104 -106.23 3.81 4.36
C PRO A 104 -107.13 3.94 5.59
N VAL A 105 -107.97 4.99 5.61
CA VAL A 105 -108.98 5.22 6.66
C VAL A 105 -110.33 4.79 6.12
N SER A 106 -111.00 3.90 6.85
CA SER A 106 -112.27 3.29 6.43
C SER A 106 -113.45 3.82 7.25
N ARG A 107 -114.61 3.95 6.61
CA ARG A 107 -115.90 4.25 7.26
C ARG A 107 -116.90 3.18 6.86
N GLY A 108 -117.48 2.47 7.83
CA GLY A 108 -118.38 1.34 7.56
C GLY A 108 -117.71 0.20 6.78
N GLY A 109 -116.40 -0.02 6.97
CA GLY A 109 -115.63 -1.09 6.31
C GLY A 109 -115.13 -0.76 4.90
N LYS A 110 -115.45 0.42 4.35
CA LYS A 110 -114.95 0.87 3.03
C LYS A 110 -113.91 1.98 3.21
N PRO A 111 -112.70 1.87 2.61
CA PRO A 111 -111.75 2.97 2.55
C PRO A 111 -112.38 4.21 1.93
N TYR A 112 -112.08 5.39 2.46
CA TYR A 112 -112.55 6.66 1.88
C TYR A 112 -111.48 7.74 1.77
N LYS A 113 -110.35 7.61 2.49
CA LYS A 113 -109.17 8.46 2.37
C LYS A 113 -107.91 7.71 2.80
N VAL A 114 -106.74 8.26 2.53
CA VAL A 114 -105.45 7.73 3.00
C VAL A 114 -104.76 8.78 3.87
N ILE A 115 -104.28 8.39 5.04
CA ILE A 115 -103.42 9.23 5.88
C ILE A 115 -102.00 8.67 5.82
N LYS A 116 -101.05 9.51 5.41
CA LYS A 116 -99.63 9.21 5.47
C LYS A 116 -99.02 9.89 6.69
N ILE A 117 -98.22 9.15 7.44
CA ILE A 117 -97.37 9.65 8.52
C ILE A 117 -95.92 9.40 8.11
N ALA A 118 -95.05 10.39 8.23
CA ALA A 118 -93.66 10.31 7.79
C ALA A 118 -92.68 11.02 8.73
N THR A 119 -91.46 10.48 8.79
CA THR A 119 -90.29 11.07 9.43
C THR A 119 -89.21 11.30 8.37
N ASP A 120 -88.56 12.45 8.37
CA ASP A 120 -87.36 12.68 7.55
C ASP A 120 -86.17 11.92 8.14
N ILE A 121 -85.58 11.04 7.33
CA ILE A 121 -84.42 10.21 7.69
C ILE A 121 -83.19 10.52 6.82
N THR A 122 -83.20 11.64 6.08
CA THR A 122 -82.15 11.97 5.10
C THR A 122 -80.76 12.05 5.72
N ALA A 123 -80.62 12.74 6.86
CA ALA A 123 -79.35 12.84 7.56
C ALA A 123 -78.83 11.47 8.03
N ALA A 124 -79.72 10.62 8.56
CA ALA A 124 -79.37 9.27 8.97
C ALA A 124 -78.96 8.40 7.78
N LYS A 125 -79.65 8.53 6.63
CA LYS A 125 -79.33 7.79 5.41
C LYS A 125 -77.97 8.18 4.83
N ILE A 126 -77.69 9.48 4.75
CA ILE A 126 -76.38 9.99 4.29
C ILE A 126 -75.26 9.47 5.18
N LYS A 127 -75.42 9.58 6.50
CA LYS A 127 -74.43 9.07 7.46
C LYS A 127 -74.19 7.57 7.30
N ALA A 128 -75.24 6.78 7.13
CA ALA A 128 -75.12 5.33 6.92
C ALA A 128 -74.36 4.99 5.63
N VAL A 129 -74.60 5.71 4.54
CA VAL A 129 -73.88 5.54 3.27
C VAL A 129 -72.41 5.97 3.39
N GLU A 130 -72.14 7.07 4.08
CA GLU A 130 -70.78 7.56 4.33
C GLU A 130 -69.96 6.56 5.16
N ASP A 131 -70.53 6.08 6.26
CA ASP A 131 -69.89 5.11 7.15
C ASP A 131 -69.62 3.78 6.40
N ALA A 132 -70.57 3.30 5.59
CA ALA A 132 -70.38 2.12 4.75
C ALA A 132 -69.27 2.32 3.69
N SER A 133 -69.19 3.52 3.10
CA SER A 133 -68.17 3.84 2.09
C SER A 133 -66.77 3.90 2.69
N LYS A 134 -66.62 4.43 3.92
CA LYS A 134 -65.34 4.44 4.65
C LYS A 134 -64.85 3.01 4.93
N LEU A 135 -65.72 2.13 5.41
CA LEU A 135 -65.37 0.72 5.65
C LEU A 135 -64.96 -0.01 4.38
N SER A 136 -65.67 0.24 3.27
CA SER A 136 -65.31 -0.31 1.95
C SER A 136 -63.95 0.20 1.47
N ALA A 137 -63.64 1.48 1.68
CA ALA A 137 -62.33 2.04 1.33
C ALA A 137 -61.17 1.36 2.09
N ILE A 138 -61.35 1.08 3.39
CA ILE A 138 -60.36 0.35 4.21
C ILE A 138 -60.25 -1.10 3.75
N SER A 139 -61.37 -1.78 3.50
CA SER A 139 -61.37 -3.17 3.04
C SER A 139 -60.63 -3.35 1.70
N ARG A 140 -60.67 -2.35 0.81
CA ARG A 140 -59.92 -2.41 -0.46
C ARG A 140 -58.41 -2.27 -0.29
N SER A 141 -57.94 -1.56 0.74
CA SER A 141 -56.52 -1.23 0.91
C SER A 141 -55.78 -2.13 1.90
N GLN A 142 -56.48 -2.79 2.82
CA GLN A 142 -55.86 -3.60 3.88
C GLN A 142 -56.47 -4.99 3.95
N ALA A 143 -55.74 -5.93 4.54
CA ALA A 143 -56.30 -7.20 4.95
C ALA A 143 -57.21 -6.97 6.16
N VAL A 144 -58.47 -7.40 6.05
CA VAL A 144 -59.49 -7.24 7.08
C VAL A 144 -60.10 -8.59 7.40
N ILE A 145 -60.20 -8.90 8.70
CA ILE A 145 -60.85 -10.11 9.20
C ILE A 145 -61.63 -9.79 10.47
N GLU A 146 -62.81 -10.39 10.59
CA GLU A 146 -63.71 -10.25 11.72
C GLU A 146 -63.76 -11.56 12.52
N PHE A 147 -63.75 -11.42 13.84
CA PHE A 147 -63.84 -12.55 14.77
C PHE A 147 -64.97 -12.32 15.77
N ALA A 148 -65.57 -13.42 16.25
CA ALA A 148 -66.30 -13.41 17.50
C ALA A 148 -65.32 -13.12 18.67
N PRO A 149 -65.82 -12.67 19.84
CA PRO A 149 -64.96 -12.35 20.98
C PRO A 149 -64.08 -13.51 21.50
N ASP A 150 -64.42 -14.76 21.15
CA ASP A 150 -63.65 -15.97 21.48
C ASP A 150 -62.55 -16.31 20.47
N GLY A 151 -62.44 -15.58 19.35
CA GLY A 151 -61.47 -15.81 18.29
C GLY A 151 -61.96 -16.67 17.13
N THR A 152 -63.24 -17.02 17.08
CA THR A 152 -63.87 -17.68 15.93
C THR A 152 -64.00 -16.72 14.75
N ILE A 153 -63.60 -17.14 13.56
CA ILE A 153 -63.61 -16.32 12.34
C ILE A 153 -65.03 -16.19 11.81
N LEU A 154 -65.48 -14.95 11.61
CA LEU A 154 -66.81 -14.62 11.09
C LEU A 154 -66.76 -14.32 9.59
N GLU A 155 -65.89 -13.39 9.20
CA GLU A 155 -65.75 -12.89 7.83
C GLU A 155 -64.30 -12.46 7.58
N ALA A 156 -63.84 -12.50 6.33
CA ALA A 156 -62.55 -11.96 5.93
C ALA A 156 -62.63 -11.45 4.49
N ASN A 157 -61.91 -10.37 4.20
CA ASN A 157 -61.87 -9.83 2.85
C ASN A 157 -60.84 -10.55 1.96
N GLU A 158 -60.89 -10.26 0.66
CA GLU A 158 -60.01 -10.86 -0.35
C GLU A 158 -58.53 -10.61 -0.07
N ASN A 159 -58.16 -9.43 0.44
CA ASN A 159 -56.77 -9.10 0.80
C ASN A 159 -56.22 -10.02 1.89
N PHE A 160 -57.02 -10.33 2.92
CA PHE A 160 -56.62 -11.26 3.97
C PHE A 160 -56.46 -12.69 3.43
N CYS A 161 -57.47 -13.15 2.69
CA CYS A 161 -57.51 -14.47 2.07
C CYS A 161 -56.32 -14.68 1.12
N ALA A 162 -56.07 -13.73 0.22
CA ALA A 162 -54.96 -13.76 -0.73
C ALA A 162 -53.60 -13.72 -0.03
N GLY A 163 -53.44 -12.88 1.01
CA GLY A 163 -52.20 -12.80 1.78
C GLY A 163 -51.78 -14.15 2.35
N LEU A 164 -52.70 -14.81 3.07
CA LEU A 164 -52.46 -16.10 3.73
C LEU A 164 -52.69 -17.33 2.84
N GLY A 165 -53.20 -17.14 1.62
CA GLY A 165 -53.43 -18.22 0.65
C GLY A 165 -54.59 -19.16 1.00
N TYR A 166 -55.61 -18.66 1.69
CA TYR A 166 -56.83 -19.39 2.04
C TYR A 166 -58.05 -18.78 1.37
N ASP A 167 -59.03 -19.60 1.00
CA ASP A 167 -60.37 -19.10 0.69
C ASP A 167 -61.16 -18.85 1.98
N LEU A 168 -62.11 -17.90 1.95
CA LEU A 168 -62.95 -17.59 3.11
C LEU A 168 -63.71 -18.83 3.62
N SER A 169 -64.18 -19.68 2.70
CA SER A 169 -64.88 -20.93 3.03
C SER A 169 -64.00 -21.91 3.81
N GLU A 170 -62.67 -21.83 3.68
CA GLU A 170 -61.73 -22.69 4.39
C GLU A 170 -61.44 -22.23 5.82
N ILE A 171 -61.71 -20.95 6.13
CA ILE A 171 -61.33 -20.34 7.42
C ILE A 171 -62.54 -19.91 8.24
N LYS A 172 -63.68 -19.60 7.62
CA LYS A 172 -64.89 -19.17 8.31
C LYS A 172 -65.38 -20.25 9.28
N GLY A 173 -65.70 -19.85 10.50
CA GLY A 173 -66.08 -20.74 11.60
C GLY A 173 -64.90 -21.46 12.28
N LYS A 174 -63.67 -21.32 11.78
CA LYS A 174 -62.47 -21.82 12.48
C LYS A 174 -61.94 -20.77 13.45
N HIS A 175 -61.05 -21.18 14.35
CA HIS A 175 -60.45 -20.29 15.33
C HIS A 175 -59.13 -19.70 14.81
N HIS A 176 -58.89 -18.41 15.09
CA HIS A 176 -57.66 -17.66 14.74
C HIS A 176 -56.32 -18.40 14.99
N ARG A 177 -56.28 -19.35 15.95
CA ARG A 177 -55.07 -20.12 16.30
C ARG A 177 -54.46 -20.86 15.12
N MET A 178 -55.26 -21.17 14.09
CA MET A 178 -54.77 -21.82 12.87
C MET A 178 -53.72 -21.00 12.11
N PHE A 179 -53.68 -19.67 12.31
CA PHE A 179 -52.69 -18.79 11.70
C PHE A 179 -51.46 -18.55 12.58
N CYS A 180 -51.41 -19.14 13.77
CA CYS A 180 -50.35 -18.90 14.75
C CYS A 180 -49.37 -20.07 14.77
N GLU A 181 -48.13 -19.79 15.20
CA GLU A 181 -47.17 -20.87 15.50
C GLU A 181 -47.76 -21.80 16.58
N PRO A 182 -47.63 -23.14 16.46
CA PRO A 182 -48.16 -24.08 17.46
C PRO A 182 -47.70 -23.81 18.90
N GLY A 183 -46.43 -23.43 19.10
CA GLY A 183 -45.88 -23.11 20.42
C GLY A 183 -46.53 -21.86 21.03
N TYR A 184 -46.65 -20.79 20.26
CA TYR A 184 -47.34 -19.57 20.70
C TYR A 184 -48.83 -19.82 20.97
N ALA A 185 -49.51 -20.57 20.11
CA ALA A 185 -50.94 -20.90 20.28
C ALA A 185 -51.24 -21.71 21.56
N ALA A 186 -50.25 -22.42 22.10
CA ALA A 186 -50.33 -23.15 23.37
C ALA A 186 -49.87 -22.31 24.59
N SER A 187 -49.42 -21.08 24.37
CA SER A 187 -48.84 -20.23 25.42
C SER A 187 -49.91 -19.57 26.30
N ARG A 188 -49.50 -19.15 27.50
CA ARG A 188 -50.33 -18.34 28.39
C ARG A 188 -50.69 -16.99 27.77
N GLU A 189 -49.77 -16.37 27.04
CA GLU A 189 -50.01 -15.11 26.33
C GLU A 189 -51.16 -15.24 25.33
N TYR A 190 -51.19 -16.32 24.55
CA TYR A 190 -52.29 -16.54 23.61
C TYR A 190 -53.61 -16.82 24.33
N ALA A 191 -53.58 -17.55 25.45
CA ALA A 191 -54.77 -17.83 26.26
C ALA A 191 -55.41 -16.55 26.84
N GLU A 192 -54.59 -15.53 27.18
CA GLU A 192 -55.06 -14.23 27.68
C GLU A 192 -55.45 -13.25 26.55
N PHE A 193 -55.01 -13.49 25.31
CA PHE A 193 -55.21 -12.60 24.17
C PHE A 193 -56.69 -12.31 23.85
N TRP A 194 -57.51 -13.36 23.68
CA TRP A 194 -58.93 -13.20 23.37
C TRP A 194 -59.76 -12.65 24.53
N PRO A 195 -59.57 -13.09 25.79
CA PRO A 195 -60.19 -12.44 26.95
C PRO A 195 -59.94 -10.93 27.05
N ARG A 196 -58.72 -10.47 26.74
CA ARG A 196 -58.37 -9.05 26.72
C ARG A 196 -59.18 -8.28 25.67
N LEU A 197 -59.22 -8.79 24.43
CA LEU A 197 -60.03 -8.21 23.35
C LEU A 197 -61.53 -8.23 23.67
N ALA A 198 -62.03 -9.31 24.28
CA ALA A 198 -63.43 -9.44 24.69
C ALA A 198 -63.82 -8.44 25.81
N ASN A 199 -62.85 -8.00 26.62
CA ASN A 199 -63.00 -6.94 27.62
C ASN A 199 -62.84 -5.52 27.05
N GLY A 200 -62.66 -5.38 25.73
CA GLY A 200 -62.58 -4.10 25.03
C GLY A 200 -61.15 -3.55 24.87
N GLU A 201 -60.12 -4.30 25.22
CA GLU A 201 -58.74 -3.88 25.02
C GLU A 201 -58.38 -3.88 23.52
N PHE A 202 -57.79 -2.80 23.03
CA PHE A 202 -57.23 -2.72 21.68
C PHE A 202 -55.78 -3.22 21.70
N ILE A 203 -55.42 -4.07 20.74
CA ILE A 203 -54.07 -4.64 20.63
C ILE A 203 -53.51 -4.37 19.23
N ALA A 204 -52.37 -3.70 19.15
CA ALA A 204 -51.64 -3.50 17.90
C ALA A 204 -50.15 -3.80 18.08
N ASP A 205 -49.61 -4.58 17.16
CA ASP A 205 -48.20 -5.00 17.18
C ASP A 205 -47.79 -5.56 15.80
N GLU A 206 -46.54 -5.98 15.69
CA GLU A 206 -46.04 -6.82 14.62
C GLU A 206 -46.14 -8.29 15.01
N PHE A 207 -46.63 -9.10 14.08
CA PHE A 207 -46.95 -10.51 14.34
C PHE A 207 -46.45 -11.39 13.22
N VAL A 208 -45.96 -12.57 13.58
CA VAL A 208 -45.74 -13.67 12.64
C VAL A 208 -47.02 -14.49 12.53
N ARG A 209 -47.47 -14.76 11.31
CA ARG A 209 -48.59 -15.63 11.00
C ARG A 209 -48.23 -16.63 9.92
N TYR A 210 -48.93 -17.76 9.91
CA TYR A 210 -48.71 -18.84 8.97
C TYR A 210 -49.93 -18.99 8.05
N GLY A 211 -49.67 -18.86 6.76
CA GLY A 211 -50.63 -19.13 5.70
C GLY A 211 -50.70 -20.62 5.36
N LYS A 212 -51.51 -20.93 4.34
CA LYS A 212 -51.67 -22.28 3.81
C LYS A 212 -50.32 -22.86 3.40
N GLY A 213 -50.07 -24.11 3.76
CA GLY A 213 -48.78 -24.78 3.50
C GLY A 213 -47.63 -24.34 4.40
N GLY A 214 -47.90 -23.59 5.49
CA GLY A 214 -46.87 -23.15 6.44
C GLY A 214 -46.10 -21.91 5.99
N LYS A 215 -46.61 -21.17 4.99
CA LYS A 215 -45.99 -19.92 4.53
C LYS A 215 -45.94 -18.90 5.66
N GLU A 216 -44.76 -18.54 6.12
CA GLU A 216 -44.56 -17.48 7.09
C GLU A 216 -44.89 -16.10 6.48
N ILE A 217 -45.63 -15.28 7.23
CA ILE A 217 -45.99 -13.91 6.87
C ILE A 217 -45.81 -13.03 8.11
N TRP A 218 -45.05 -11.96 7.95
CA TRP A 218 -44.97 -10.90 8.95
C TRP A 218 -46.03 -9.86 8.65
N ILE A 219 -46.84 -9.53 9.65
CA ILE A 219 -47.89 -8.52 9.52
C ILE A 219 -47.75 -7.46 10.61
N GLN A 220 -47.96 -6.21 10.23
CA GLN A 220 -48.31 -5.17 11.20
C GLN A 220 -49.83 -5.17 11.31
N ALA A 221 -50.37 -5.45 12.49
CA ALA A 221 -51.81 -5.62 12.65
C ALA A 221 -52.36 -4.99 13.92
N ALA A 222 -53.64 -4.58 13.83
CA ALA A 222 -54.39 -3.97 14.91
C ALA A 222 -55.73 -4.68 15.07
N TYR A 223 -56.03 -5.17 16.28
CA TYR A 223 -57.26 -5.87 16.65
C TYR A 223 -58.17 -4.91 17.42
N ASN A 224 -59.36 -4.65 16.89
CA ASN A 224 -60.26 -3.59 17.33
C ASN A 224 -61.59 -4.18 17.80
N PRO A 225 -61.86 -4.21 19.13
CA PRO A 225 -63.15 -4.63 19.65
C PRO A 225 -64.28 -3.69 19.21
N ILE A 226 -65.40 -4.26 18.73
CA ILE A 226 -66.61 -3.54 18.31
C ILE A 226 -67.72 -3.83 19.30
N VAL A 227 -68.20 -2.80 19.96
CA VAL A 227 -69.25 -2.89 20.99
C VAL A 227 -70.66 -2.80 20.39
N ASP A 228 -71.62 -3.47 21.02
CA ASP A 228 -73.05 -3.36 20.71
C ASP A 228 -73.72 -2.15 21.39
N LEU A 229 -75.04 -2.03 21.24
CA LEU A 229 -75.85 -0.96 21.85
C LEU A 229 -75.85 -0.97 23.39
N HIS A 230 -75.42 -2.08 24.02
CA HIS A 230 -75.31 -2.23 25.46
C HIS A 230 -73.87 -2.05 25.96
N GLY A 231 -72.93 -1.69 25.06
CA GLY A 231 -71.51 -1.50 25.39
C GLY A 231 -70.72 -2.81 25.53
N LYS A 232 -71.32 -3.96 25.19
CA LYS A 232 -70.63 -5.26 25.24
C LYS A 232 -69.93 -5.52 23.91
N VAL A 233 -68.69 -6.04 23.94
CA VAL A 233 -67.98 -6.44 22.72
C VAL A 233 -68.77 -7.53 21.99
N SER A 234 -69.17 -7.23 20.76
CA SER A 234 -69.95 -8.11 19.89
C SER A 234 -69.06 -8.86 18.90
N LYS A 235 -67.98 -8.22 18.44
CA LYS A 235 -66.99 -8.78 17.51
C LYS A 235 -65.66 -8.04 17.63
N VAL A 236 -64.61 -8.60 17.05
CA VAL A 236 -63.28 -7.97 16.93
C VAL A 236 -62.92 -7.86 15.47
N VAL A 237 -62.57 -6.66 15.00
CA VAL A 237 -62.14 -6.42 13.62
C VAL A 237 -60.64 -6.19 13.61
N LYS A 238 -59.92 -7.00 12.83
CA LYS A 238 -58.47 -6.87 12.64
C LYS A 238 -58.19 -6.22 11.30
N PHE A 239 -57.34 -5.21 11.31
CA PHE A 239 -56.70 -4.64 10.13
C PHE A 239 -55.24 -5.06 10.10
N ALA A 240 -54.74 -5.48 8.94
CA ALA A 240 -53.36 -5.94 8.79
C ALA A 240 -52.73 -5.49 7.47
N THR A 241 -51.43 -5.22 7.54
CA THR A 241 -50.54 -4.93 6.41
C THR A 241 -49.43 -5.97 6.37
N ASP A 242 -49.17 -6.55 5.20
CA ASP A 242 -48.04 -7.47 5.01
C ASP A 242 -46.72 -6.70 5.00
N VAL A 243 -45.83 -7.03 5.93
CA VAL A 243 -44.49 -6.46 6.09
C VAL A 243 -43.39 -7.52 5.86
N THR A 244 -43.75 -8.70 5.36
CA THR A 244 -42.82 -9.81 5.05
C THR A 244 -41.64 -9.39 4.17
N PRO A 245 -41.83 -8.61 3.08
CA PRO A 245 -40.70 -8.18 2.25
C PRO A 245 -39.67 -7.34 3.02
N ARG A 246 -40.13 -6.53 3.98
CA ARG A 246 -39.27 -5.71 4.83
C ARG A 246 -38.52 -6.56 5.85
N MET A 247 -39.21 -7.49 6.51
CA MET A 247 -38.58 -8.38 7.49
C MET A 247 -37.56 -9.33 6.86
N SER A 248 -37.86 -9.84 5.65
CA SER A 248 -36.91 -10.62 4.86
C SER A 248 -35.64 -9.82 4.50
N ALA A 249 -35.79 -8.56 4.09
CA ALA A 249 -34.65 -7.67 3.82
C ALA A 249 -33.76 -7.46 5.06
N ILE A 250 -34.37 -7.25 6.24
CA ILE A 250 -33.64 -7.14 7.51
C ILE A 250 -32.90 -8.45 7.83
N GLY A 251 -33.54 -9.61 7.64
CA GLY A 251 -32.93 -10.92 7.84
C GLY A 251 -31.74 -11.17 6.92
N LEU A 252 -31.85 -10.83 5.64
CA LEU A 252 -30.77 -10.95 4.66
C LEU A 252 -29.60 -10.03 5.00
N LEU A 253 -29.84 -8.78 5.38
CA LEU A 253 -28.79 -7.87 5.86
C LEU A 253 -28.11 -8.42 7.12
N GLY A 254 -28.89 -8.93 8.08
CA GLY A 254 -28.35 -9.53 9.29
C GLY A 254 -27.53 -10.79 9.03
N SER A 255 -27.86 -11.58 8.01
CA SER A 255 -27.01 -12.69 7.56
C SER A 255 -25.73 -12.19 6.91
N GLY A 256 -25.85 -11.27 5.94
CA GLY A 256 -24.69 -10.74 5.23
C GLY A 256 -23.69 -10.04 6.15
N LEU A 257 -24.16 -9.30 7.16
CA LEU A 257 -23.28 -8.69 8.16
C LEU A 257 -22.55 -9.72 9.04
N ARG A 258 -23.19 -10.85 9.36
CA ARG A 258 -22.52 -11.96 10.07
C ARG A 258 -21.46 -12.61 9.19
N ASP A 259 -21.76 -12.86 7.93
CA ASP A 259 -20.79 -13.41 6.99
C ASP A 259 -19.59 -12.47 6.79
N LEU A 260 -19.81 -11.16 6.68
CA LEU A 260 -18.72 -10.17 6.64
C LEU A 260 -17.87 -10.17 7.93
N ALA A 261 -18.51 -10.29 9.10
CA ALA A 261 -17.81 -10.37 10.39
C ALA A 261 -16.96 -11.65 10.51
N ASP A 262 -17.43 -12.76 9.91
CA ASP A 262 -16.70 -14.03 9.81
C ASP A 262 -15.62 -14.01 8.72
N GLY A 263 -15.35 -12.86 8.09
CA GLY A 263 -14.31 -12.67 7.09
C GLY A 263 -14.72 -13.05 5.67
N LYS A 264 -15.99 -13.42 5.42
CA LYS A 264 -16.46 -13.75 4.07
C LYS A 264 -16.79 -12.47 3.29
N LEU A 265 -15.81 -11.95 2.57
CA LEU A 265 -15.94 -10.66 1.86
C LEU A 265 -16.49 -10.80 0.45
N ASP A 266 -16.54 -12.02 -0.11
CA ASP A 266 -17.11 -12.28 -1.44
C ASP A 266 -18.65 -12.40 -1.46
N GLN A 267 -19.32 -11.77 -0.50
CA GLN A 267 -20.77 -11.86 -0.35
C GLN A 267 -21.48 -10.68 -1.03
N SER A 268 -22.62 -10.97 -1.68
CA SER A 268 -23.55 -9.97 -2.20
C SER A 268 -24.99 -10.37 -1.91
N ILE A 269 -25.85 -9.36 -1.67
CA ILE A 269 -27.29 -9.54 -1.59
C ILE A 269 -27.89 -9.21 -2.96
N ASP A 270 -28.25 -10.24 -3.71
CA ASP A 270 -28.80 -10.11 -5.06
C ASP A 270 -30.33 -9.98 -5.06
N THR A 271 -30.99 -10.42 -3.99
CA THR A 271 -32.44 -10.28 -3.83
C THR A 271 -32.81 -8.81 -3.68
N ARG A 272 -33.63 -8.30 -4.60
CA ARG A 272 -34.14 -6.92 -4.57
C ARG A 272 -35.00 -6.67 -3.33
N PHE A 273 -34.80 -5.52 -2.68
CA PHE A 273 -35.59 -5.14 -1.52
C PHE A 273 -36.78 -4.27 -1.91
N VAL A 274 -37.65 -3.99 -0.95
CA VAL A 274 -38.67 -2.96 -1.10
C VAL A 274 -38.03 -1.61 -1.42
N PRO A 275 -38.70 -0.70 -2.16
CA PRO A 275 -38.09 0.56 -2.59
C PRO A 275 -37.45 1.40 -1.48
N SER A 276 -38.03 1.38 -0.27
CA SER A 276 -37.50 2.11 0.90
C SER A 276 -36.19 1.55 1.46
N MET A 277 -35.79 0.32 1.10
CA MET A 277 -34.58 -0.34 1.60
C MET A 277 -33.57 -0.68 0.48
N GLU A 278 -33.90 -0.37 -0.77
CA GLU A 278 -33.03 -0.71 -1.91
C GLU A 278 -31.66 -0.03 -1.85
N SER A 279 -31.59 1.21 -1.36
CA SER A 279 -30.32 1.90 -1.11
C SER A 279 -29.45 1.12 -0.13
N THR A 280 -30.04 0.63 0.97
CA THR A 280 -29.30 -0.13 1.99
C THR A 280 -28.70 -1.42 1.44
N ARG A 281 -29.39 -2.10 0.52
CA ARG A 281 -28.85 -3.28 -0.19
C ARG A 281 -27.63 -2.90 -1.04
N GLN A 282 -27.73 -1.82 -1.79
CA GLN A 282 -26.64 -1.34 -2.65
C GLN A 282 -25.43 -0.89 -1.82
N ASP A 283 -25.66 -0.15 -0.73
CA ASP A 283 -24.62 0.30 0.19
C ASP A 283 -23.90 -0.89 0.83
N PHE A 284 -24.65 -1.90 1.29
CA PHE A 284 -24.08 -3.15 1.81
C PHE A 284 -23.16 -3.82 0.78
N ASN A 285 -23.63 -4.03 -0.44
CA ASN A 285 -22.84 -4.66 -1.51
C ASN A 285 -21.60 -3.82 -1.86
N SER A 286 -21.72 -2.49 -1.85
CA SER A 286 -20.58 -1.58 -2.12
C SER A 286 -19.51 -1.68 -1.03
N VAL A 287 -19.92 -1.76 0.24
CA VAL A 287 -19.00 -1.92 1.37
C VAL A 287 -18.28 -3.27 1.30
N ALA A 288 -19.02 -4.37 1.08
CA ALA A 288 -18.44 -5.70 0.92
C ALA A 288 -17.39 -5.73 -0.21
N ALA A 289 -17.73 -5.19 -1.38
CA ALA A 289 -16.81 -5.10 -2.51
C ALA A 289 -15.56 -4.27 -2.21
N LYS A 290 -15.71 -3.08 -1.60
CA LYS A 290 -14.56 -2.22 -1.26
C LYS A 290 -13.64 -2.85 -0.22
N LEU A 291 -14.18 -3.55 0.78
CA LEU A 291 -13.39 -4.28 1.76
C LEU A 291 -12.63 -5.44 1.11
N ARG A 292 -13.29 -6.21 0.24
CA ARG A 292 -12.65 -7.28 -0.54
C ARG A 292 -11.50 -6.74 -1.37
N ASP A 293 -11.71 -5.66 -2.11
CA ASP A 293 -10.69 -5.06 -2.98
C ASP A 293 -9.51 -4.50 -2.17
N ALA A 294 -9.77 -3.90 -1.01
CA ALA A 294 -8.74 -3.47 -0.09
C ALA A 294 -7.89 -4.65 0.42
N MET A 295 -8.53 -5.75 0.82
CA MET A 295 -7.81 -6.96 1.27
C MET A 295 -7.00 -7.60 0.13
N LYS A 296 -7.52 -7.61 -1.11
CA LYS A 296 -6.77 -8.06 -2.30
C LYS A 296 -5.51 -7.21 -2.53
N LEU A 297 -5.62 -5.89 -2.42
CA LEU A 297 -4.47 -5.00 -2.57
C LEU A 297 -3.41 -5.23 -1.49
N VAL A 298 -3.83 -5.43 -0.24
CA VAL A 298 -2.91 -5.76 0.86
C VAL A 298 -2.22 -7.11 0.60
N ALA A 299 -2.95 -8.12 0.10
CA ALA A 299 -2.37 -9.42 -0.26
C ALA A 299 -1.31 -9.32 -1.37
N GLN A 300 -1.58 -8.51 -2.41
CA GLN A 300 -0.62 -8.24 -3.48
C GLN A 300 0.63 -7.54 -2.95
N ASN A 301 0.47 -6.53 -2.09
CA ASN A 301 1.59 -5.83 -1.47
C ASN A 301 2.43 -6.76 -0.58
N ALA A 302 1.80 -7.61 0.23
CA ALA A 302 2.51 -8.60 1.04
C ALA A 302 3.32 -9.57 0.18
N SER A 303 2.76 -10.05 -0.95
CA SER A 303 3.50 -10.85 -1.92
C SER A 303 4.68 -10.10 -2.53
N GLY A 304 4.50 -8.82 -2.86
CA GLY A 304 5.55 -7.96 -3.39
C GLY A 304 6.70 -7.77 -2.39
N ILE A 305 6.39 -7.55 -1.11
CA ILE A 305 7.38 -7.44 -0.02
C ILE A 305 8.14 -8.75 0.15
N ALA A 306 7.47 -9.90 0.12
CA ALA A 306 8.12 -11.21 0.23
C ALA A 306 9.11 -11.45 -0.92
N SER A 307 8.72 -11.15 -2.16
CA SER A 307 9.60 -11.24 -3.33
C SER A 307 10.79 -10.29 -3.23
N ALA A 308 10.55 -9.01 -2.93
CA ALA A 308 11.61 -8.01 -2.79
C ALA A 308 12.60 -8.38 -1.66
N SER A 309 12.10 -8.92 -0.54
CA SER A 309 12.95 -9.40 0.54
C SER A 309 13.83 -10.56 0.08
N SER A 310 13.30 -11.47 -0.75
CA SER A 310 14.08 -12.55 -1.36
C SER A 310 15.20 -12.02 -2.25
N GLU A 311 14.91 -11.04 -3.12
CA GLU A 311 15.91 -10.42 -3.98
C GLU A 311 17.01 -9.71 -3.17
N ILE A 312 16.64 -8.98 -2.12
CA ILE A 312 17.60 -8.32 -1.22
C ILE A 312 18.51 -9.34 -0.54
N ARG A 313 17.97 -10.49 -0.13
CA ARG A 313 18.78 -11.55 0.50
C ARG A 313 19.80 -12.12 -0.47
N ASP A 314 19.37 -12.43 -1.70
CA ASP A 314 20.26 -12.98 -2.72
C ASP A 314 21.35 -11.96 -3.10
N ALA A 315 20.99 -10.68 -3.23
CA ALA A 315 21.96 -9.60 -3.43
C ALA A 315 22.94 -9.43 -2.26
N SER A 316 22.46 -9.59 -1.02
CA SER A 316 23.29 -9.52 0.19
C SER A 316 24.28 -10.68 0.26
N GLN A 317 23.88 -11.89 -0.14
CA GLN A 317 24.77 -13.05 -0.24
C GLN A 317 25.88 -12.84 -1.27
N GLU A 318 25.55 -12.28 -2.43
CA GLU A 318 26.57 -11.95 -3.44
C GLU A 318 27.51 -10.84 -2.95
N LEU A 319 26.98 -9.82 -2.26
CA LEU A 319 27.80 -8.78 -1.64
C LEU A 319 28.73 -9.37 -0.57
N ALA A 320 28.25 -10.28 0.28
CA ALA A 320 29.05 -10.99 1.28
C ALA A 320 30.27 -11.65 0.64
N LYS A 321 30.04 -12.44 -0.42
CA LYS A 321 31.09 -13.16 -1.15
C LYS A 321 32.11 -12.20 -1.77
N ARG A 322 31.65 -11.07 -2.33
CA ARG A 322 32.54 -10.04 -2.87
C ARG A 322 33.35 -9.34 -1.77
N THR A 323 32.75 -9.10 -0.60
CA THR A 323 33.43 -8.52 0.57
C THR A 323 34.50 -9.46 1.11
N GLU A 324 34.23 -10.77 1.19
CA GLU A 324 35.23 -11.79 1.56
C GLU A 324 36.40 -11.82 0.58
N GLN A 325 36.11 -11.81 -0.73
CA GLN A 325 37.14 -11.82 -1.75
C GLN A 325 37.96 -10.52 -1.76
N GLN A 326 37.31 -9.39 -1.50
CA GLN A 326 37.98 -8.10 -1.34
C GLN A 326 38.88 -8.09 -0.11
N ALA A 327 38.46 -8.65 1.02
CA ALA A 327 39.28 -8.78 2.21
C ALA A 327 40.55 -9.60 1.93
N ALA A 328 40.41 -10.76 1.25
CA ALA A 328 41.56 -11.58 0.86
C ALA A 328 42.55 -10.83 -0.04
N SER A 329 42.07 -10.12 -1.07
CA SER A 329 42.94 -9.29 -1.92
C SER A 329 43.61 -8.14 -1.15
N LEU A 330 42.94 -7.61 -0.12
CA LEU A 330 43.50 -6.55 0.70
C LEU A 330 44.60 -7.06 1.64
N GLU A 331 44.44 -8.25 2.21
CA GLU A 331 45.49 -8.91 3.01
C GLU A 331 46.75 -9.17 2.16
N GLU A 332 46.59 -9.67 0.93
CA GLU A 332 47.70 -9.88 0.00
C GLU A 332 48.39 -8.54 -0.37
N ALA A 333 47.61 -7.50 -0.65
CA ALA A 333 48.14 -6.18 -0.97
C ALA A 333 48.88 -5.54 0.21
N ALA A 334 48.36 -5.70 1.44
CA ALA A 334 49.01 -5.22 2.66
C ALA A 334 50.36 -5.93 2.89
N ALA A 335 50.39 -7.26 2.73
CA ALA A 335 51.63 -8.04 2.85
C ALA A 335 52.68 -7.62 1.80
N ALA A 336 52.27 -7.44 0.54
CA ALA A 336 53.15 -6.95 -0.52
C ALA A 336 53.67 -5.53 -0.24
N LEU A 337 52.83 -4.64 0.31
CA LEU A 337 53.24 -3.29 0.69
C LEU A 337 54.23 -3.27 1.85
N GLU A 338 54.08 -4.15 2.84
CA GLU A 338 55.07 -4.30 3.91
C GLU A 338 56.43 -4.75 3.36
N GLU A 339 56.44 -5.70 2.42
CA GLU A 339 57.66 -6.17 1.77
C GLU A 339 58.34 -5.07 0.94
N ILE A 340 57.56 -4.31 0.15
CA ILE A 340 58.08 -3.19 -0.64
C ILE A 340 58.61 -2.10 0.29
N THR A 341 57.89 -1.77 1.37
CA THR A 341 58.31 -0.76 2.36
C THR A 341 59.65 -1.15 2.99
N ARG A 342 59.83 -2.43 3.35
CA ARG A 342 61.10 -2.95 3.85
C ARG A 342 62.21 -2.82 2.80
N THR A 343 61.93 -3.17 1.55
CA THR A 343 62.90 -3.12 0.44
C THR A 343 63.35 -1.69 0.11
N VAL A 344 62.43 -0.73 0.11
CA VAL A 344 62.74 0.70 -0.10
C VAL A 344 63.54 1.26 1.07
N SER A 345 63.20 0.89 2.31
CA SER A 345 63.98 1.28 3.49
C SER A 345 65.42 0.75 3.42
N ASP A 346 65.61 -0.52 3.06
CA ASP A 346 66.93 -1.12 2.92
C ASP A 346 67.72 -0.48 1.76
N SER A 347 67.06 -0.16 0.66
CA SER A 347 67.67 0.53 -0.49
C SER A 347 68.14 1.94 -0.10
N SER A 348 67.34 2.68 0.68
CA SER A 348 67.72 3.99 1.22
C SER A 348 68.96 3.89 2.10
N ASN A 349 69.01 2.93 3.02
CA ASN A 349 70.16 2.73 3.92
C ASN A 349 71.42 2.37 3.14
N ARG A 350 71.32 1.46 2.16
CA ARG A 350 72.45 1.06 1.30
C ARG A 350 72.95 2.21 0.43
N ALA A 351 72.05 3.04 -0.09
CA ALA A 351 72.43 4.21 -0.88
C ALA A 351 73.15 5.25 -0.01
N GLU A 352 72.69 5.47 1.23
CA GLU A 352 73.36 6.39 2.16
C GLU A 352 74.76 5.89 2.56
N GLU A 353 74.91 4.58 2.79
CA GLU A 353 76.21 3.96 3.05
C GLU A 353 77.15 4.08 1.83
N ALA A 354 76.66 3.77 0.63
CA ALA A 354 77.40 3.94 -0.62
C ALA A 354 77.84 5.40 -0.82
N GLY A 355 76.97 6.36 -0.51
CA GLY A 355 77.27 7.79 -0.58
C GLY A 355 78.46 8.16 0.30
N ARG A 356 78.48 7.64 1.54
CA ARG A 356 79.60 7.83 2.49
C ARG A 356 80.91 7.24 1.96
N LEU A 357 80.86 6.03 1.39
CA LEU A 357 82.01 5.36 0.78
C LEU A 357 82.57 6.15 -0.41
N VAL A 358 81.69 6.68 -1.26
CA VAL A 358 82.05 7.50 -2.41
C VAL A 358 82.70 8.82 -1.95
N THR A 359 82.16 9.47 -0.92
CA THR A 359 82.77 10.68 -0.34
C THR A 359 84.18 10.40 0.20
N SER A 360 84.38 9.29 0.91
CA SER A 360 85.72 8.89 1.40
C SER A 360 86.68 8.54 0.26
N THR A 361 86.19 7.83 -0.76
CA THR A 361 86.99 7.49 -1.95
C THR A 361 87.45 8.73 -2.71
N ARG A 362 86.56 9.73 -2.85
CA ARG A 362 86.88 11.04 -3.44
C ARG A 362 88.02 11.72 -2.69
N GLN A 363 87.94 11.79 -1.35
CA GLN A 363 88.98 12.39 -0.51
C GLN A 363 90.33 11.67 -0.66
N ASN A 364 90.33 10.33 -0.69
CA ASN A 364 91.56 9.55 -0.89
C ASN A 364 92.18 9.78 -2.28
N ALA A 365 91.35 9.88 -3.32
CA ALA A 365 91.79 10.16 -4.68
C ALA A 365 92.34 11.59 -4.82
N GLU A 366 91.71 12.59 -4.17
CA GLU A 366 92.21 13.97 -4.11
C GLU A 366 93.58 14.03 -3.42
N GLN A 367 93.72 13.36 -2.28
CA GLN A 367 94.98 13.27 -1.56
C GLN A 367 96.07 12.55 -2.38
N SER A 368 95.71 11.48 -3.08
CA SER A 368 96.64 10.77 -3.97
C SER A 368 97.09 11.65 -5.14
N GLY A 369 96.19 12.47 -5.68
CA GLY A 369 96.50 13.48 -6.69
C GLY A 369 97.55 14.49 -6.21
N LEU A 370 97.43 14.97 -4.97
CA LEU A 370 98.41 15.87 -4.36
C LEU A 370 99.79 15.20 -4.21
N VAL A 371 99.84 13.95 -3.75
CA VAL A 371 101.09 13.19 -3.61
C VAL A 371 101.76 12.97 -4.96
N VAL A 372 101.00 12.63 -6.00
CA VAL A 372 101.52 12.49 -7.36
C VAL A 372 102.05 13.83 -7.88
N GLN A 373 101.36 14.94 -7.62
CA GLN A 373 101.84 16.27 -8.01
C GLN A 373 103.17 16.64 -7.32
N GLN A 374 103.30 16.31 -6.04
CA GLN A 374 104.57 16.47 -5.31
C GLN A 374 105.68 15.59 -5.89
N ALA A 375 105.37 14.34 -6.26
CA ALA A 375 106.32 13.42 -6.87
C ALA A 375 106.80 13.91 -8.25
N ILE A 376 105.92 14.48 -9.08
CA ILE A 376 106.30 15.11 -10.36
C ILE A 376 107.27 16.26 -10.10
N SER A 377 106.96 17.15 -9.15
CA SER A 377 107.83 18.29 -8.80
C SER A 377 109.21 17.83 -8.33
N ALA A 378 109.29 16.79 -7.49
CA ALA A 378 110.56 16.24 -7.03
C ALA A 378 111.37 15.60 -8.16
N MET A 379 110.70 14.92 -9.10
CA MET A 379 111.36 14.31 -10.25
C MET A 379 111.86 15.36 -11.26
N ASP A 380 111.12 16.46 -11.45
CA ASP A 380 111.57 17.60 -12.25
C ASP A 380 112.82 18.28 -11.63
N GLU A 381 112.87 18.41 -10.30
CA GLU A 381 114.07 18.89 -9.60
C GLU A 381 115.26 17.94 -9.80
N ILE A 382 115.07 16.62 -9.68
CA ILE A 382 116.12 15.62 -9.94
C ILE A 382 116.59 15.67 -11.39
N ALA A 383 115.67 15.84 -12.35
CA ALA A 383 116.00 15.98 -13.76
C ALA A 383 116.86 17.24 -14.01
N LYS A 384 116.49 18.36 -13.38
CA LYS A 384 117.26 19.60 -13.43
C LYS A 384 118.65 19.44 -12.82
N SER A 385 118.77 18.85 -11.63
CA SER A 385 120.07 18.57 -10.99
C SER A 385 120.94 17.64 -11.84
N SER A 386 120.35 16.63 -12.50
CA SER A 386 121.08 15.74 -13.42
C SER A 386 121.67 16.48 -14.62
N ASN A 387 120.93 17.45 -15.16
CA ASN A 387 121.44 18.32 -16.23
C ASN A 387 122.55 19.26 -15.73
N GLU A 388 122.42 19.82 -14.52
CA GLU A 388 123.48 20.64 -13.92
C GLU A 388 124.76 19.83 -13.68
N ILE A 389 124.65 18.60 -13.17
CA ILE A 389 125.78 17.67 -13.04
C ILE A 389 126.40 17.41 -14.42
N THR A 390 125.60 17.18 -15.45
CA THR A 390 126.11 16.95 -16.83
C THR A 390 126.94 18.12 -17.33
N ASN A 391 126.53 19.36 -17.05
CA ASN A 391 127.29 20.57 -17.37
C ASN A 391 128.63 20.63 -16.59
N ILE A 392 128.60 20.32 -15.29
CA ILE A 392 129.82 20.29 -14.45
C ILE A 392 130.80 19.24 -14.95
N ILE A 393 130.33 18.03 -15.31
CA ILE A 393 131.17 16.98 -15.87
C ILE A 393 131.78 17.42 -17.21
N GLY A 394 131.05 18.19 -18.02
CA GLY A 394 131.60 18.83 -19.22
C GLY A 394 132.78 19.75 -18.90
N VAL A 395 132.65 20.63 -17.90
CA VAL A 395 133.74 21.50 -17.44
C VAL A 395 134.93 20.70 -16.90
N ILE A 396 134.69 19.60 -16.18
CA ILE A 396 135.76 18.72 -15.66
C ILE A 396 136.51 18.03 -16.81
N ASP A 397 135.81 17.57 -17.84
CA ASP A 397 136.41 17.00 -19.05
C ASP A 397 137.27 18.04 -19.79
N ASP A 398 136.79 19.29 -19.91
CA ASP A 398 137.54 20.40 -20.48
C ASP A 398 138.81 20.74 -19.65
N ILE A 399 138.71 20.76 -18.32
CA ILE A 399 139.85 20.96 -17.42
C ILE A 399 140.87 19.83 -17.57
N ALA A 400 140.41 18.58 -17.64
CA ALA A 400 141.27 17.43 -17.86
C ALA A 400 141.99 17.53 -19.21
N PHE A 401 141.29 17.96 -20.27
CA PHE A 401 141.87 18.20 -21.59
C PHE A 401 142.93 19.32 -21.57
N GLN A 402 142.63 20.45 -20.94
CA GLN A 402 143.58 21.55 -20.76
C GLN A 402 144.80 21.14 -19.93
N THR A 403 144.60 20.36 -18.87
CA THR A 403 145.68 19.85 -18.01
C THR A 403 146.59 18.89 -18.80
N ASN A 404 146.01 18.03 -19.64
CA ASN A 404 146.76 17.14 -20.53
C ASN A 404 147.59 17.93 -21.57
N LEU A 405 147.08 19.05 -22.10
CA LEU A 405 147.84 19.94 -23.00
C LEU A 405 148.96 20.69 -22.27
N LEU A 406 148.71 21.20 -21.06
CA LEU A 406 149.71 21.85 -20.22
C LEU A 406 150.84 20.88 -19.85
N ALA A 407 150.49 19.65 -19.47
CA ALA A 407 151.43 18.59 -19.17
C ALA A 407 152.25 18.17 -20.40
N LEU A 408 151.64 18.15 -21.59
CA LEU A 408 152.35 17.92 -22.85
C LEU A 408 153.36 19.05 -23.13
N ASN A 409 152.94 20.31 -22.99
CA ASN A 409 153.82 21.46 -23.17
C ASN A 409 154.98 21.47 -22.16
N ALA A 410 154.70 21.15 -20.89
CA ALA A 410 155.72 21.01 -19.85
C ALA A 410 156.67 19.84 -20.13
N GLY A 411 156.16 18.72 -20.65
CA GLY A 411 156.97 17.57 -21.05
C GLY A 411 157.91 17.88 -22.23
N VAL A 412 157.45 18.68 -23.20
CA VAL A 412 158.29 19.17 -24.31
C VAL A 412 159.38 20.11 -23.81
N GLU A 413 159.06 21.06 -22.93
CA GLU A 413 160.05 22.01 -22.41
C GLU A 413 161.06 21.32 -21.46
N ALA A 414 160.64 20.30 -20.71
CA ALA A 414 161.51 19.45 -19.91
C ALA A 414 162.49 18.62 -20.78
N ALA A 415 162.04 18.11 -21.94
CA ALA A 415 162.92 17.47 -22.91
C ALA A 415 163.92 18.45 -23.54
N ARG A 416 163.51 19.71 -23.72
CA ARG A 416 164.34 20.81 -24.25
C ARG A 416 165.45 21.25 -23.28
N ALA A 417 165.22 21.12 -21.97
CA ALA A 417 166.19 21.43 -20.92
C ALA A 417 167.25 20.33 -20.65
N GLY A 418 167.23 19.20 -21.37
CA GLY A 418 168.25 18.15 -21.31
C GLY A 418 168.36 17.48 -19.93
N GLU A 419 169.59 17.22 -19.45
CA GLU A 419 169.86 16.53 -18.17
C GLU A 419 169.22 17.25 -16.95
N ALA A 420 169.10 18.59 -16.98
CA ALA A 420 168.50 19.37 -15.89
C ALA A 420 166.96 19.24 -15.80
N GLY A 421 166.31 18.80 -16.90
CA GLY A 421 164.85 18.69 -17.00
C GLY A 421 164.29 17.31 -16.65
N LYS A 422 165.12 16.29 -16.39
CA LYS A 422 164.68 14.90 -16.16
C LYS A 422 163.62 14.75 -15.05
N GLY A 423 163.79 15.45 -13.92
CA GLY A 423 162.81 15.43 -12.83
C GLY A 423 161.49 16.08 -13.22
N PHE A 424 161.53 17.16 -14.00
CA PHE A 424 160.35 17.85 -14.52
C PHE A 424 159.61 17.01 -15.58
N ALA A 425 160.32 16.25 -16.42
CA ALA A 425 159.72 15.38 -17.42
C ALA A 425 158.91 14.24 -16.79
N VAL A 426 159.39 13.66 -15.68
CA VAL A 426 158.65 12.65 -14.92
C VAL A 426 157.37 13.25 -14.31
N VAL A 427 157.45 14.42 -13.70
CA VAL A 427 156.27 15.12 -13.16
C VAL A 427 155.27 15.47 -14.26
N ALA A 428 155.74 15.97 -15.42
CA ALA A 428 154.87 16.28 -16.55
C ALA A 428 154.17 15.02 -17.11
N GLN A 429 154.85 13.87 -17.17
CA GLN A 429 154.24 12.61 -17.58
C GLN A 429 153.20 12.12 -16.56
N GLU A 430 153.48 12.22 -15.26
CA GLU A 430 152.54 11.85 -14.19
C GLU A 430 151.28 12.73 -14.20
N VAL A 431 151.44 14.05 -14.42
CA VAL A 431 150.31 14.99 -14.55
C VAL A 431 149.50 14.68 -15.82
N ARG A 432 150.15 14.28 -16.91
CA ARG A 432 149.49 13.88 -18.15
C ARG A 432 148.66 12.60 -17.96
N GLU A 433 149.23 11.59 -17.30
CA GLU A 433 148.54 10.34 -17.02
C GLU A 433 147.36 10.56 -16.06
N LEU A 434 147.51 11.43 -15.05
CA LEU A 434 146.42 11.86 -14.18
C LEU A 434 145.32 12.58 -14.96
N ALA A 435 145.66 13.48 -15.87
CA ALA A 435 144.69 14.18 -16.71
C ALA A 435 143.93 13.22 -17.64
N GLN A 436 144.59 12.24 -18.23
CA GLN A 436 143.93 11.18 -19.03
C GLN A 436 143.01 10.30 -18.18
N ARG A 437 143.41 9.95 -16.96
CA ARG A 437 142.55 9.22 -16.01
C ARG A 437 141.33 10.04 -15.60
N SER A 438 141.50 11.34 -15.36
CA SER A 438 140.40 12.27 -15.05
C SER A 438 139.41 12.43 -16.21
N ALA A 439 139.89 12.58 -17.45
CA ALA A 439 139.04 12.64 -18.64
C ALA A 439 138.26 11.33 -18.85
N LYS A 440 138.91 10.17 -18.65
CA LYS A 440 138.25 8.87 -18.73
C LYS A 440 137.15 8.72 -17.67
N ALA A 441 137.45 9.08 -16.41
CA ALA A 441 136.48 9.05 -15.33
C ALA A 441 135.31 10.03 -15.56
N ALA A 442 135.60 11.25 -16.04
CA ALA A 442 134.57 12.22 -16.40
C ALA A 442 133.63 11.67 -17.49
N LYS A 443 134.18 11.02 -18.53
CA LYS A 443 133.39 10.38 -19.59
C LYS A 443 132.52 9.23 -19.07
N GLU A 444 133.03 8.38 -18.18
CA GLU A 444 132.26 7.31 -17.53
C GLU A 444 131.12 7.87 -16.68
N ILE A 445 131.37 8.92 -15.89
CA ILE A 445 130.33 9.62 -15.11
C ILE A 445 129.31 10.25 -16.04
N LYS A 446 129.73 10.90 -17.13
CA LYS A 446 128.82 11.49 -18.14
C LYS A 446 127.86 10.45 -18.71
N THR A 447 128.35 9.25 -19.04
CA THR A 447 127.49 8.16 -19.50
C THR A 447 126.49 7.73 -18.41
N LEU A 448 126.92 7.53 -17.17
CA LEU A 448 126.04 7.16 -16.05
C LEU A 448 124.96 8.21 -15.76
N ILE A 449 125.32 9.50 -15.79
CA ILE A 449 124.38 10.60 -15.57
C ILE A 449 123.41 10.73 -16.75
N ASN A 450 123.85 10.55 -17.98
CA ASN A 450 122.95 10.51 -19.14
C ASN A 450 121.93 9.36 -19.04
N THR A 451 122.38 8.17 -18.63
CA THR A 451 121.47 7.04 -18.36
C THR A 451 120.49 7.36 -17.23
N SER A 452 120.98 7.97 -16.15
CA SER A 452 120.13 8.39 -15.02
C SER A 452 119.09 9.44 -15.44
N SER A 453 119.49 10.43 -16.25
CA SER A 453 118.59 11.45 -16.81
C SER A 453 117.49 10.82 -17.68
N HIS A 454 117.83 9.83 -18.51
CA HIS A 454 116.84 9.09 -19.29
C HIS A 454 115.88 8.28 -18.40
N GLN A 455 116.37 7.67 -17.32
CA GLN A 455 115.53 6.93 -16.36
C GLN A 455 114.60 7.87 -15.58
N VAL A 456 115.09 9.04 -15.16
CA VAL A 456 114.26 10.07 -14.49
C VAL A 456 113.19 10.60 -15.44
N SER A 457 113.52 10.89 -16.69
CA SER A 457 112.55 11.34 -17.71
C SER A 457 111.43 10.31 -17.93
N GLY A 458 111.78 9.02 -18.05
CA GLY A 458 110.79 7.95 -18.10
C GLY A 458 109.95 7.83 -16.82
N GLY A 459 110.54 8.11 -15.66
CA GLY A 459 109.86 8.21 -14.37
C GLY A 459 108.82 9.34 -14.33
N VAL A 460 109.20 10.54 -14.79
CA VAL A 460 108.30 11.71 -14.90
C VAL A 460 107.10 11.38 -15.79
N GLU A 461 107.32 10.73 -16.94
CA GLU A 461 106.24 10.33 -17.84
C GLU A 461 105.25 9.36 -17.17
N LEU A 462 105.74 8.32 -16.50
CA LEU A 462 104.91 7.32 -15.81
C LEU A 462 104.10 7.94 -14.65
N VAL A 463 104.73 8.83 -13.87
CA VAL A 463 104.04 9.54 -12.77
C VAL A 463 103.01 10.52 -13.33
N GLY A 464 103.32 11.22 -14.44
CA GLY A 464 102.39 12.07 -15.16
C GLY A 464 101.15 11.33 -15.68
N ARG A 465 101.36 10.14 -16.28
CA ARG A 465 100.26 9.24 -16.70
C ARG A 465 99.41 8.81 -15.51
N THR A 466 100.04 8.49 -14.37
CA THR A 466 99.33 8.14 -13.13
C THR A 466 98.47 9.31 -12.63
N GLY A 467 98.99 10.54 -12.71
CA GLY A 467 98.23 11.76 -12.37
C GLY A 467 97.02 12.01 -13.28
N ASN A 468 97.12 11.72 -14.58
CA ASN A 468 95.99 11.79 -15.50
C ASN A 468 94.92 10.75 -15.15
N SER A 469 95.30 9.49 -14.91
CA SER A 469 94.35 8.44 -14.52
C SER A 469 93.63 8.74 -13.19
N LEU A 470 94.32 9.34 -12.21
CA LEU A 470 93.67 9.80 -10.97
C LEU A 470 92.64 10.92 -11.22
N ARG A 471 92.91 11.83 -12.17
CA ARG A 471 91.95 12.86 -12.59
C ARG A 471 90.70 12.26 -13.22
N ASP A 472 90.86 11.23 -14.06
CA ASP A 472 89.72 10.52 -14.66
C ASP A 472 88.88 9.79 -13.58
N ILE A 473 89.55 9.15 -12.60
CA ILE A 473 88.90 8.53 -11.44
C ILE A 473 88.10 9.56 -10.64
N LEU A 474 88.65 10.75 -10.39
CA LEU A 474 87.93 11.81 -9.68
C LEU A 474 86.66 12.25 -10.43
N GLY A 475 86.72 12.33 -11.76
CA GLY A 475 85.54 12.58 -12.59
C GLY A 475 84.47 11.48 -12.45
N GLN A 476 84.88 10.21 -12.53
CA GLN A 476 83.97 9.07 -12.35
C GLN A 476 83.36 9.02 -10.94
N VAL A 477 84.15 9.27 -9.90
CA VAL A 477 83.69 9.31 -8.50
C VAL A 477 82.67 10.44 -8.29
N ALA A 478 82.85 11.59 -8.94
CA ALA A 478 81.88 12.68 -8.90
C ALA A 478 80.54 12.26 -9.53
N SER A 479 80.54 11.61 -10.71
CA SER A 479 79.32 11.08 -11.32
C SER A 479 78.66 9.99 -10.48
N ILE A 480 79.43 9.13 -9.81
CA ILE A 480 78.87 8.14 -8.88
C ILE A 480 78.20 8.84 -7.70
N HIS A 481 78.81 9.89 -7.15
CA HIS A 481 78.24 10.66 -6.04
C HIS A 481 76.88 11.27 -6.41
N GLU A 482 76.78 11.87 -7.59
CA GLU A 482 75.53 12.45 -8.09
C GLU A 482 74.42 11.40 -8.24
N ASN A 483 74.72 10.25 -8.84
CA ASN A 483 73.77 9.15 -8.98
C ASN A 483 73.31 8.59 -7.63
N VAL A 484 74.23 8.41 -6.68
CA VAL A 484 73.88 7.92 -5.34
C VAL A 484 73.01 8.93 -4.59
N SER A 485 73.30 10.22 -4.71
CA SER A 485 72.46 11.27 -4.12
C SER A 485 71.04 11.24 -4.70
N ALA A 486 70.91 11.08 -6.02
CA ALA A 486 69.61 10.95 -6.68
C ALA A 486 68.83 9.70 -6.20
N ILE A 487 69.52 8.58 -5.98
CA ILE A 487 68.90 7.36 -5.43
C ILE A 487 68.38 7.58 -4.00
N VAL A 488 69.15 8.26 -3.15
CA VAL A 488 68.72 8.58 -1.78
C VAL A 488 67.46 9.46 -1.79
N GLU A 489 67.43 10.49 -2.64
CA GLU A 489 66.28 11.38 -2.77
C GLU A 489 65.04 10.62 -3.28
N ALA A 490 65.17 9.85 -4.36
CA ALA A 490 64.09 9.03 -4.90
C ALA A 490 63.59 7.98 -3.89
N SER A 491 64.48 7.36 -3.11
CA SER A 491 64.10 6.38 -2.09
C SER A 491 63.30 7.03 -0.95
N ARG A 492 63.65 8.26 -0.56
CA ARG A 492 62.89 9.03 0.46
C ARG A 492 61.51 9.42 -0.04
N GLU A 493 61.38 9.82 -1.31
CA GLU A 493 60.07 10.10 -1.92
C GLU A 493 59.21 8.83 -1.98
N GLN A 494 59.76 7.71 -2.46
CA GLN A 494 59.06 6.42 -2.49
C GLN A 494 58.58 5.98 -1.10
N ALA A 495 59.42 6.14 -0.07
CA ALA A 495 59.02 5.83 1.31
C ALA A 495 57.88 6.73 1.81
N SER A 496 57.75 7.96 1.31
CA SER A 496 56.61 8.83 1.60
C SER A 496 55.35 8.36 0.89
N SER A 497 55.43 8.06 -0.41
CA SER A 497 54.29 7.54 -1.18
C SER A 497 53.79 6.20 -0.64
N LEU A 498 54.67 5.31 -0.21
CA LEU A 498 54.27 4.04 0.40
C LEU A 498 53.53 4.22 1.73
N ARG A 499 53.88 5.25 2.51
CA ARG A 499 53.11 5.61 3.72
C ARG A 499 51.69 6.04 3.38
N GLU A 500 51.50 6.83 2.32
CA GLU A 500 50.17 7.23 1.86
C GLU A 500 49.37 6.03 1.33
N ILE A 501 50.00 5.15 0.55
CA ILE A 501 49.35 3.92 0.06
C ILE A 501 48.96 3.01 1.23
N SER A 502 49.83 2.84 2.24
CA SER A 502 49.52 2.07 3.44
C SER A 502 48.31 2.63 4.20
N GLN A 503 48.19 3.96 4.30
CA GLN A 503 47.00 4.60 4.89
C GLN A 503 45.74 4.33 4.06
N ALA A 504 45.83 4.40 2.73
CA ALA A 504 44.71 4.10 1.84
C ALA A 504 44.24 2.63 1.98
N VAL A 505 45.18 1.68 2.10
CA VAL A 505 44.85 0.27 2.36
C VAL A 505 44.17 0.07 3.70
N ASN A 506 44.63 0.73 4.77
CA ASN A 506 43.95 0.69 6.06
C ASN A 506 42.52 1.26 6.01
N HIS A 507 42.27 2.31 5.21
CA HIS A 507 40.91 2.81 4.98
C HIS A 507 40.05 1.83 4.19
N MET A 508 40.61 1.16 3.18
CA MET A 508 39.90 0.11 2.45
C MET A 508 39.56 -1.09 3.36
N ASP A 509 40.42 -1.41 4.33
CA ASP A 509 40.16 -2.48 5.30
C ASP A 509 38.96 -2.13 6.19
N GLN A 510 38.96 -0.93 6.76
CA GLN A 510 37.82 -0.42 7.54
C GLN A 510 36.52 -0.41 6.74
N ALA A 511 36.55 0.04 5.47
CA ALA A 511 35.38 0.03 4.61
C ALA A 511 34.91 -1.41 4.30
N THR A 512 35.84 -2.34 4.13
CA THR A 512 35.53 -3.76 3.89
C THR A 512 34.86 -4.39 5.13
N GLN A 513 35.34 -4.07 6.33
CA GLN A 513 34.70 -4.49 7.58
C GLN A 513 33.30 -3.89 7.77
N GLN A 514 33.12 -2.60 7.42
CA GLN A 514 31.80 -1.96 7.44
C GLN A 514 30.83 -2.61 6.45
N ASN A 515 31.30 -2.97 5.25
CA ASN A 515 30.50 -3.71 4.28
C ASN A 515 30.07 -5.08 4.82
N ALA A 516 30.95 -5.80 5.52
CA ALA A 516 30.61 -7.07 6.15
C ALA A 516 29.51 -6.91 7.21
N ALA A 517 29.62 -5.91 8.08
CA ALA A 517 28.58 -5.60 9.06
C ALA A 517 27.25 -5.20 8.40
N MET A 518 27.30 -4.40 7.34
CA MET A 518 26.13 -3.99 6.57
C MET A 518 25.43 -5.17 5.89
N VAL A 519 26.21 -6.14 5.39
CA VAL A 519 25.69 -7.38 4.82
C VAL A 519 24.92 -8.19 5.87
N GLU A 520 25.46 -8.33 7.08
CA GLU A 520 24.76 -9.02 8.18
C GLU A 520 23.45 -8.32 8.56
N GLU A 521 23.48 -6.99 8.72
CA GLU A 521 22.30 -6.20 9.06
C GLU A 521 21.23 -6.25 7.97
N THR A 522 21.62 -6.10 6.70
CA THR A 522 20.71 -6.15 5.55
C THR A 522 20.09 -7.54 5.40
N THR A 523 20.86 -8.60 5.65
CA THR A 523 20.37 -9.98 5.63
C THR A 523 19.34 -10.21 6.75
N ALA A 524 19.61 -9.72 7.97
CA ALA A 524 18.68 -9.81 9.09
C ALA A 524 17.38 -9.03 8.85
N ALA A 525 17.49 -7.81 8.28
CA ALA A 525 16.34 -6.99 7.92
C ALA A 525 15.47 -7.65 6.85
N SER A 526 16.09 -8.22 5.81
CA SER A 526 15.39 -8.99 4.77
C SER A 526 14.63 -10.20 5.36
N HIS A 527 15.23 -10.93 6.31
CA HIS A 527 14.55 -12.03 6.98
C HIS A 527 13.35 -11.57 7.79
N SER A 528 13.47 -10.43 8.49
CA SER A 528 12.39 -9.84 9.27
C SER A 528 11.22 -9.42 8.37
N LEU A 529 11.50 -8.73 7.26
CA LEU A 529 10.50 -8.32 6.27
C LEU A 529 9.78 -9.53 5.64
N ALA A 530 10.52 -10.59 5.31
CA ALA A 530 9.92 -11.82 4.78
C ALA A 530 8.98 -12.47 5.81
N SER A 531 9.36 -12.48 7.09
CA SER A 531 8.53 -13.01 8.18
C SER A 531 7.28 -12.15 8.41
N GLU A 532 7.38 -10.83 8.33
CA GLU A 532 6.25 -9.90 8.43
C GLU A 532 5.29 -10.06 7.25
N ALA A 533 5.81 -10.22 6.04
CA ALA A 533 5.01 -10.49 4.85
C ALA A 533 4.24 -11.82 4.96
N GLU A 534 4.88 -12.89 5.45
CA GLU A 534 4.18 -14.17 5.67
C GLU A 534 3.16 -14.08 6.81
N SER A 535 3.45 -13.32 7.87
CA SER A 535 2.49 -13.07 8.96
C SER A 535 1.25 -12.31 8.46
N LEU A 536 1.44 -11.27 7.63
CA LEU A 536 0.35 -10.56 6.96
C LEU A 536 -0.47 -11.50 6.07
N ARG A 537 0.19 -12.36 5.30
CA ARG A 537 -0.47 -13.37 4.47
C ARG A 537 -1.30 -14.34 5.33
N GLY A 538 -0.75 -14.75 6.48
CA GLY A 538 -1.44 -15.56 7.49
C GLY A 538 -2.70 -14.90 8.03
N LEU A 539 -2.65 -13.61 8.34
CA LEU A 539 -3.83 -12.84 8.78
C LEU A 539 -4.86 -12.71 7.66
N LEU A 540 -4.42 -12.48 6.42
CA LEU A 540 -5.30 -12.36 5.26
C LEU A 540 -6.03 -13.66 4.92
N MET A 541 -5.47 -14.83 5.24
CA MET A 541 -6.15 -16.12 5.04
C MET A 541 -7.43 -16.28 5.88
N GLN A 542 -7.64 -15.43 6.89
CA GLN A 542 -8.89 -15.40 7.65
C GLN A 542 -10.03 -14.77 6.84
N PHE A 543 -9.72 -14.03 5.77
CA PHE A 543 -10.70 -13.39 4.91
C PHE A 543 -10.86 -14.17 3.60
N ASP A 544 -12.10 -14.55 3.30
CA ASP A 544 -12.46 -15.07 1.98
C ASP A 544 -12.67 -13.90 1.02
N ILE A 545 -11.62 -13.59 0.28
CA ILE A 545 -11.55 -12.48 -0.68
C ILE A 545 -11.92 -12.90 -2.11
N GLY A 546 -12.53 -14.07 -2.27
CA GLY A 546 -12.87 -14.66 -3.57
C GLY A 546 -11.66 -15.32 -4.24
N ALA A 547 -11.94 -16.22 -5.19
CA ALA A 547 -10.97 -17.15 -5.77
C ALA A 547 -9.86 -16.49 -6.62
N GLU A 548 -8.86 -15.94 -5.94
CA GLU A 548 -7.47 -15.75 -6.40
C GLU A 548 -6.45 -16.16 -5.32
N ALA A 549 -6.87 -16.27 -4.04
CA ALA A 549 -6.01 -16.71 -2.94
C ALA A 549 -5.61 -18.20 -3.01
N ALA A 550 -6.35 -19.03 -3.76
CA ALA A 550 -6.08 -20.47 -3.87
C ALA A 550 -4.82 -20.79 -4.73
N ALA A 551 -4.30 -19.83 -5.51
CA ALA A 551 -3.07 -20.03 -6.28
C ALA A 551 -1.79 -19.70 -5.49
N MET A 552 -1.90 -19.08 -4.31
CA MET A 552 -0.74 -18.65 -3.50
C MET A 552 -0.33 -19.65 -2.41
N SER A 553 -0.93 -20.83 -2.36
CA SER A 553 -0.62 -21.86 -1.36
C SER A 553 -0.10 -23.14 -2.01
N ARG A 554 1.16 -23.09 -2.44
CA ARG A 554 2.14 -24.17 -2.34
C ARG A 554 3.51 -23.65 -2.78
N PRO A 555 4.49 -23.49 -1.87
CA PRO A 555 5.86 -23.72 -2.28
C PRO A 555 5.86 -25.19 -2.71
N THR A 556 5.89 -25.44 -4.01
CA THR A 556 6.26 -26.76 -4.50
C THR A 556 7.66 -26.96 -3.97
N THR A 557 7.81 -27.81 -2.96
CA THR A 557 9.09 -28.39 -2.61
C THR A 557 9.53 -29.14 -3.86
N GLN A 558 10.19 -28.43 -4.79
CA GLN A 558 10.96 -29.06 -5.83
C GLN A 558 12.10 -29.74 -5.07
N THR A 559 11.84 -30.99 -4.72
CA THR A 559 12.86 -32.01 -4.51
C THR A 559 13.92 -31.79 -5.56
N ALA A 560 15.06 -31.28 -5.11
CA ALA A 560 16.30 -31.26 -5.87
C ALA A 560 16.60 -32.72 -6.23
N TYR A 561 16.15 -33.15 -7.40
CA TYR A 561 16.80 -34.26 -8.08
C TYR A 561 18.20 -33.77 -8.40
N ALA A 562 19.15 -34.30 -7.63
CA ALA A 562 20.57 -34.19 -7.87
C ALA A 562 20.84 -34.55 -9.33
N ASN A 563 21.06 -33.55 -10.17
CA ASN A 563 21.57 -33.74 -11.51
C ASN A 563 23.11 -33.81 -11.42
N THR A 564 23.61 -34.92 -10.90
CA THR A 564 25.03 -35.29 -10.90
C THR A 564 25.47 -35.71 -12.31
N ALA A 565 25.37 -34.83 -13.29
CA ALA A 565 25.75 -35.13 -14.67
C ALA A 565 26.48 -34.00 -15.43
N SER A 566 26.84 -32.88 -14.78
CA SER A 566 27.57 -31.78 -15.46
C SER A 566 29.00 -31.56 -14.96
N LEU A 567 29.47 -32.30 -13.95
CA LEU A 567 30.83 -32.20 -13.41
C LEU A 567 31.85 -33.17 -14.03
N ARG A 568 31.49 -33.89 -15.09
CA ARG A 568 32.41 -34.81 -15.80
C ARG A 568 33.06 -34.24 -17.06
N MET A 569 32.85 -32.98 -17.40
CA MET A 569 33.52 -32.32 -18.54
C MET A 569 34.49 -31.19 -18.16
N ALA A 570 34.67 -30.86 -16.87
CA ALA A 570 35.66 -29.87 -16.44
C ALA A 570 37.00 -30.48 -15.98
N HIS A 571 37.09 -31.82 -15.85
CA HIS A 571 38.31 -32.51 -15.39
C HIS A 571 39.17 -33.11 -16.53
N ALA A 572 38.79 -32.93 -17.79
CA ALA A 572 39.51 -33.49 -18.94
C ALA A 572 40.42 -32.47 -19.67
N ASN A 573 40.35 -31.17 -19.36
CA ASN A 573 41.13 -30.13 -20.05
C ASN A 573 42.21 -29.45 -19.19
N LEU A 574 42.55 -30.00 -18.03
CA LEU A 574 43.65 -29.53 -17.16
C LEU A 574 44.92 -30.39 -17.24
N LYS A 575 45.11 -31.14 -18.34
CA LYS A 575 46.34 -31.90 -18.63
C LYS A 575 47.06 -31.44 -19.92
N GLN A 576 47.00 -30.16 -20.23
CA GLN A 576 47.88 -29.57 -21.23
C GLN A 576 48.29 -28.15 -20.84
N ALA A 577 49.09 -28.07 -19.77
CA ALA A 577 49.99 -26.96 -19.55
C ALA A 577 51.35 -27.35 -20.16
N ALA A 578 51.78 -26.63 -21.20
CA ALA A 578 53.19 -26.46 -21.54
C ALA A 578 53.35 -25.24 -22.45
N GLY A 579 54.02 -24.20 -21.96
CA GLY A 579 54.54 -23.11 -22.80
C GLY A 579 54.23 -21.70 -22.31
N TRP A 580 54.87 -21.29 -21.21
CA TRP A 580 55.22 -19.89 -21.01
C TRP A 580 56.50 -19.64 -21.78
N GLN A 581 56.45 -18.84 -22.85
CA GLN A 581 57.69 -18.41 -23.51
C GLN A 581 57.65 -17.04 -24.20
N ASP A 582 56.66 -16.19 -23.96
CA ASP A 582 56.81 -14.77 -24.29
C ASP A 582 56.10 -13.93 -23.21
N PHE A 583 56.94 -13.14 -22.55
CA PHE A 583 56.57 -11.99 -21.75
C PHE A 583 56.37 -10.78 -22.67
#